data_AF-A0A4Y2D4V4-F1
#
_entry.id   AF-A0A4Y2D4V4-F1
#
_cell.length_a   1.000
_cell.length_b   1.000
_cell.length_c   1.000
_cell.angle_alpha   90.00
_cell.angle_beta   90.00
_cell.angle_gamma   90.00
#
_symmetry.space_group_name_H-M   'P 1'
#
loop_
_entity.id
_entity.type
_entity.pdbx_description
1 polymer ?
#
loop_
_entity_poly.entity_id
_entity_poly.type
_entity_poly.pdbx_seq_one_letter_code
_entity_poly.pdbx_strand_id
1 'polypeptide(L)'
;MKDGFAERFEQFKTNISTLAFIVNPLNTNTNEINIEPFGIDAGSLQMQLLDLKTKDSWSGKFTELRSKLEELEVQKCLHIAQHKWSALKEIPLPTPGLDELYSSDDPIRLEGGRGLREEQSKIHSKK
;
A
#
# COMPACT_ATOMS: atom_id res chain seq x y z
N MET A 1 16.45 22.87 51.43
CA MET A 1 15.55 22.06 50.57
C MET A 1 14.91 22.85 49.45
N LYS A 2 14.36 24.06 49.69
CA LYS A 2 13.71 24.86 48.65
C LYS A 2 14.67 25.33 47.54
N ASP A 3 15.88 25.72 47.91
CA ASP A 3 16.80 26.38 46.98
C ASP A 3 17.37 25.41 45.94
N GLY A 4 17.75 24.20 46.36
CA GLY A 4 18.26 23.17 45.44
C GLY A 4 17.18 22.49 44.57
N PHE A 5 15.89 22.66 44.87
CA PHE A 5 14.82 22.26 43.96
C PHE A 5 14.60 23.34 42.90
N ALA A 6 14.51 24.61 43.31
CA ALA A 6 14.36 25.74 42.40
C ALA A 6 15.49 25.77 41.35
N GLU A 7 16.73 25.56 41.78
CA GLU A 7 17.89 25.49 40.90
C GLU A 7 17.79 24.36 39.85
N ARG A 8 17.45 23.13 40.28
CA ARG A 8 17.26 21.99 39.38
C ARG A 8 16.07 22.16 38.45
N PHE A 9 15.01 22.81 38.92
CA PHE A 9 13.83 23.09 38.10
C PHE A 9 14.12 24.14 37.02
N GLU A 10 14.92 25.15 37.35
CA GLU A 10 15.40 26.13 36.36
C GLU A 10 16.29 25.46 35.31
N GLN A 11 17.21 24.57 35.72
CA GLN A 11 18.01 23.76 34.79
C GLN A 11 17.13 22.82 33.95
N PHE A 12 16.05 22.26 34.50
CA PHE A 12 15.14 21.41 33.75
C PHE A 12 14.45 22.16 32.60
N LYS A 13 14.08 23.42 32.81
CA LYS A 13 13.45 24.25 31.77
C LYS A 13 14.33 24.50 30.55
N THR A 14 15.66 24.37 30.67
CA THR A 14 16.56 24.50 29.50
C THR A 14 16.57 23.25 28.64
N ASN A 15 16.04 22.11 29.13
CA ASN A 15 15.99 20.84 28.41
C ASN A 15 14.70 20.63 27.63
N ILE A 16 13.89 21.68 27.40
CA ILE A 16 12.62 21.59 26.66
C ILE A 16 12.82 20.96 25.29
N SER A 17 13.83 21.40 24.53
CA SER A 17 14.12 20.83 23.20
C SER A 17 14.52 19.35 23.29
N THR A 18 15.24 18.93 24.34
CA THR A 18 15.55 17.51 24.59
C THR A 18 14.30 16.68 24.87
N LEU A 19 13.34 17.21 25.63
CA LEU A 19 12.07 16.53 25.88
C LEU A 19 11.19 16.47 24.63
N ALA A 20 11.18 17.55 23.84
CA ALA A 20 10.48 17.60 22.56
C ALA A 20 11.04 16.54 21.60
N PHE A 21 12.36 16.34 21.57
CA PHE A 21 13.00 15.32 20.76
C PHE A 21 12.54 13.90 21.13
N ILE A 22 12.33 13.60 22.42
CA ILE A 22 11.83 12.28 22.85
C ILE A 22 10.41 12.03 22.33
N VAL A 23 9.56 13.06 22.35
CA VAL A 23 8.16 12.96 21.90
C VAL A 23 8.06 12.95 20.38
N ASN A 24 8.85 13.77 19.71
CA ASN A 24 8.87 13.87 18.26
C ASN A 24 10.31 14.12 17.74
N PRO A 25 11.05 13.04 17.47
CA PRO A 25 12.48 13.15 17.16
C PRO A 25 12.75 13.68 15.75
N LEU A 26 11.76 13.65 14.85
CA LEU A 26 11.92 14.09 13.46
C LEU A 26 11.68 15.59 13.26
N ASN A 27 10.86 16.22 14.10
CA ASN A 27 10.51 17.64 13.93
C ASN A 27 11.31 18.59 14.84
N THR A 28 12.12 18.06 15.75
CA THR A 28 12.83 18.86 16.75
C THR A 28 14.15 19.38 16.20
N ASN A 29 14.50 20.63 16.53
CA ASN A 29 15.80 21.19 16.18
C ASN A 29 16.92 20.48 16.96
N THR A 30 17.68 19.65 16.24
CA THR A 30 18.77 18.87 16.82
C THR A 30 19.91 19.70 17.40
N ASN A 31 20.03 20.96 16.98
CA ASN A 31 21.11 21.86 17.43
C ASN A 31 20.87 22.42 18.84
N GLU A 32 19.64 22.34 19.34
CA GLU A 32 19.23 22.86 20.64
C GLU A 32 19.12 21.76 21.70
N ILE A 33 19.43 20.51 21.35
CA ILE A 33 19.33 19.39 22.29
C ILE A 33 20.47 19.49 23.32
N ASN A 34 20.09 19.63 24.59
CA ASN A 34 21.02 19.57 25.71
C ASN A 34 21.07 18.14 26.29
N ILE A 35 22.27 17.54 26.27
CA ILE A 35 22.52 16.17 26.72
C ILE A 35 23.46 16.06 27.90
N GLU A 36 24.13 17.16 28.27
CA GLU A 36 25.04 17.22 29.42
C GLU A 36 24.37 16.71 30.72
N PRO A 37 23.12 17.08 31.05
CA PRO A 37 22.49 16.66 32.30
C PRO A 37 22.20 15.15 32.39
N PHE A 38 22.24 14.43 31.28
CA PHE A 38 21.84 13.02 31.19
C PHE A 38 23.03 12.06 31.08
N GLY A 39 24.27 12.57 31.03
CA GLY A 39 25.47 11.75 30.89
C GLY A 39 25.50 10.96 29.58
N ILE A 40 24.84 11.46 28.52
CA ILE A 40 24.81 10.82 27.20
C ILE A 40 26.06 11.22 26.42
N ASP A 41 26.69 10.26 25.77
CA ASP A 41 27.81 10.52 24.87
C ASP A 41 27.35 11.29 23.62
N ALA A 42 27.96 12.45 23.40
CA ALA A 42 27.64 13.34 22.28
C ALA A 42 27.92 12.68 20.92
N GLY A 43 29.02 11.92 20.81
CA GLY A 43 29.39 11.23 19.58
C GLY A 43 28.34 10.18 19.17
N SER A 44 27.94 9.33 20.11
CA SER A 44 26.90 8.32 19.93
C SER A 44 25.57 8.95 19.55
N LEU A 45 25.15 10.03 20.20
CA LEU A 45 23.89 10.71 19.86
C LEU A 45 23.94 11.31 18.45
N GLN A 46 25.04 11.94 18.06
CA GLN A 46 25.19 12.50 16.71
C GLN A 46 25.07 11.41 15.63
N MET A 47 25.68 10.25 15.86
CA MET A 47 25.58 9.10 14.96
C MET A 47 24.14 8.60 14.82
N GLN A 48 23.39 8.51 15.93
CA GLN A 48 21.98 8.13 15.91
C GLN A 48 21.09 9.16 15.20
N LEU A 49 21.40 10.46 15.36
CA LEU A 49 20.71 11.54 14.64
C LEU A 49 20.93 11.48 13.13
N LEU A 50 22.15 11.17 12.69
CA LEU A 50 22.47 10.98 11.28
C LEU A 50 21.70 9.80 10.69
N ASP A 51 21.64 8.68 11.41
CA ASP A 51 20.87 7.50 10.98
C ASP A 51 19.38 7.81 10.90
N LEU A 52 18.82 8.52 11.90
CA LEU A 52 17.42 8.94 11.90
C LEU A 52 17.06 9.82 10.71
N LYS A 53 17.88 10.84 10.40
CA LYS A 53 17.68 11.70 9.22
C LYS A 53 17.79 10.91 7.92
N THR A 54 18.73 9.96 7.87
CA THR A 54 18.91 9.10 6.71
C THR A 54 17.66 8.23 6.50
N LYS A 55 17.15 7.59 7.56
CA LYS A 55 15.92 6.79 7.53
C LYS A 55 14.71 7.59 7.05
N ASP A 56 14.54 8.82 7.54
CA ASP A 56 13.48 9.72 7.08
C ASP A 56 13.59 10.00 5.58
N SER A 57 14.79 10.35 5.11
CA SER A 57 15.04 10.59 3.68
C SER A 57 14.77 9.36 2.79
N TRP A 58 15.03 8.15 3.30
CA TRP A 58 14.79 6.91 2.57
C TRP A 58 13.31 6.55 2.52
N SER A 59 12.53 6.87 3.55
CA SER A 59 11.10 6.56 3.60
C SER A 59 10.32 7.16 2.42
N GLY A 60 10.60 8.41 2.07
CA GLY A 60 10.00 9.08 0.91
C GLY A 60 10.41 8.43 -0.41
N LYS A 61 11.71 8.14 -0.57
CA LYS A 61 12.23 7.48 -1.79
C LYS A 61 11.63 6.09 -1.99
N PHE A 62 11.46 5.31 -0.93
CA PHE A 62 10.82 4.00 -1.01
C PHE A 62 9.34 4.12 -1.34
N THR A 63 8.64 5.13 -0.81
CA THR A 63 7.24 5.39 -1.16
C THR A 63 7.11 5.73 -2.64
N GLU A 64 7.96 6.62 -3.16
CA GLU A 64 7.97 6.97 -4.59
C GLU A 64 8.31 5.77 -5.47
N LEU A 65 9.33 4.99 -5.10
CA LEU A 65 9.74 3.78 -5.81
C LEU A 65 8.59 2.76 -5.86
N ARG A 66 7.90 2.56 -4.74
CA ARG A 66 6.73 1.69 -4.65
C ARG A 66 5.63 2.14 -5.60
N SER A 67 5.26 3.43 -5.60
CA SER A 67 4.24 3.96 -6.51
C SER A 67 4.61 3.75 -7.97
N LYS A 68 5.88 3.98 -8.35
CA LYS A 68 6.35 3.73 -9.72
C LYS A 68 6.24 2.26 -10.12
N LEU A 69 6.53 1.34 -9.19
CA LEU A 69 6.40 -0.09 -9.44
C LEU A 69 4.93 -0.52 -9.61
N GLU A 70 4.04 0.02 -8.77
CA GLU A 70 2.59 -0.22 -8.86
C GLU A 70 2.03 0.31 -10.19
N GLU A 71 2.42 1.51 -10.62
CA GLU A 71 2.02 2.08 -11.91
C GLU A 71 2.50 1.23 -13.08
N LEU A 72 3.76 0.78 -13.05
CA LEU A 72 4.32 -0.08 -14.10
C LEU A 72 3.54 -1.39 -14.22
N GLU A 73 3.12 -1.98 -13.12
CA GLU A 73 2.32 -3.21 -13.12
C GLU A 73 0.93 -2.98 -13.70
N VAL A 74 0.29 -1.86 -13.37
CA VAL A 74 -1.00 -1.46 -13.96
C VAL A 74 -0.88 -1.25 -15.47
N GLN A 75 0.19 -0.58 -15.92
CA GLN A 75 0.44 -0.36 -17.35
C GLN A 75 0.64 -1.67 -18.11
N LYS A 76 1.40 -2.63 -17.55
CA LYS A 76 1.55 -3.97 -18.14
C LYS A 76 0.22 -4.71 -18.24
N CYS A 77 -0.59 -4.69 -17.18
CA CYS A 77 -1.91 -5.30 -17.18
C CYS A 77 -2.81 -4.70 -18.26
N LEU A 78 -2.84 -3.36 -18.37
CA LEU A 78 -3.61 -2.66 -19.39
C LEU A 78 -3.14 -3.02 -20.80
N HIS A 79 -1.83 -3.06 -21.03
CA HIS A 79 -1.26 -3.39 -22.34
C HIS A 79 -1.62 -4.82 -22.77
N ILE A 80 -1.54 -5.80 -21.85
CA ILE A 80 -1.95 -7.18 -22.12
C ILE A 80 -3.45 -7.26 -22.43
N ALA A 81 -4.29 -6.59 -21.65
CA ALA A 81 -5.73 -6.57 -21.87
C ALA A 81 -6.07 -5.95 -23.23
N GLN A 82 -5.44 -4.83 -23.58
CA GLN A 82 -5.61 -4.17 -24.87
C GLN A 82 -5.18 -5.08 -26.03
N HIS A 83 -3.99 -5.67 -25.97
CA HIS A 83 -3.49 -6.54 -27.03
C HIS A 83 -4.40 -7.78 -27.22
N LYS A 84 -4.84 -8.41 -26.13
CA LYS A 84 -5.80 -9.53 -26.18
C LYS A 84 -7.13 -9.11 -26.81
N TRP A 85 -7.64 -7.93 -26.44
CA TRP A 85 -8.91 -7.43 -26.97
C TRP A 85 -8.84 -7.06 -28.46
N SER A 86 -7.75 -6.43 -28.89
CA SER A 86 -7.52 -6.14 -30.31
C SER A 86 -7.41 -7.42 -31.13
N ALA A 87 -6.66 -8.42 -30.65
CA ALA A 87 -6.54 -9.70 -31.35
C ALA A 87 -7.88 -10.43 -31.54
N LEU A 88 -8.81 -10.30 -30.58
CA LEU A 88 -10.16 -10.88 -30.68
C LEU A 88 -11.03 -10.17 -31.74
N LYS A 89 -10.87 -8.86 -31.92
CA LYS A 89 -11.62 -8.08 -32.93
C LYS A 89 -11.20 -8.39 -34.36
N GLU A 90 -9.95 -8.78 -34.55
CA GLU A 90 -9.38 -9.14 -35.87
C GLU A 90 -9.79 -10.55 -36.33
N ILE A 91 -10.40 -11.37 -35.46
CA ILE A 91 -10.94 -12.67 -35.87
C ILE A 91 -12.17 -12.42 -36.75
N PRO A 92 -12.24 -12.96 -37.98
CA PRO A 92 -13.41 -12.81 -38.84
C PRO A 92 -14.65 -13.31 -38.10
N LEU A 93 -15.66 -12.45 -37.97
CA LEU A 93 -16.96 -12.87 -37.47
C LEU A 93 -17.46 -14.00 -38.38
N PRO A 94 -18.00 -15.11 -37.82
CA PRO A 94 -18.65 -16.12 -38.63
C PRO A 94 -19.66 -15.44 -39.55
N THR A 95 -19.48 -15.59 -40.85
CA THR A 95 -20.44 -15.12 -41.85
C THR A 95 -21.81 -15.65 -41.49
N PRO A 96 -22.89 -14.85 -41.58
CA PRO A 96 -24.25 -15.32 -41.36
C PRO A 96 -24.60 -16.30 -42.48
N GLY A 97 -24.29 -17.56 -42.26
CA GLY A 97 -24.53 -18.70 -43.16
C GLY A 97 -25.02 -19.93 -42.40
N LEU A 98 -25.53 -19.73 -41.18
CA LEU A 98 -26.22 -20.77 -40.39
C LEU A 98 -27.74 -20.56 -40.37
N ASP A 99 -28.29 -19.71 -41.24
CA ASP A 99 -29.73 -19.65 -41.47
C ASP A 99 -30.23 -20.81 -42.37
N GLU A 100 -29.33 -21.57 -43.02
CA GLU A 100 -29.70 -22.69 -43.89
C GLU A 100 -29.65 -24.09 -43.25
N LEU A 101 -29.27 -24.22 -41.97
CA LEU A 101 -29.25 -25.54 -41.29
C LEU A 101 -30.35 -25.75 -40.24
N TYR A 102 -31.29 -24.80 -40.13
CA TYR A 102 -32.51 -24.92 -39.33
C TYR A 102 -33.79 -24.69 -40.16
N SER A 103 -33.77 -25.07 -41.44
CA SER A 103 -34.98 -25.19 -42.26
C SER A 103 -35.19 -26.66 -42.65
N SER A 104 -35.74 -27.43 -41.73
CA SER A 104 -36.54 -28.61 -42.05
C SER A 104 -37.63 -28.72 -41.02
N ASP A 105 -38.86 -28.49 -41.50
CA ASP A 105 -40.11 -28.84 -40.86
C ASP A 105 -40.17 -30.35 -40.58
N ASP A 106 -39.49 -30.82 -39.53
CA ASP A 106 -39.73 -32.13 -38.94
C ASP A 106 -40.49 -31.95 -37.62
N PRO A 107 -41.81 -32.19 -37.59
CA PRO A 107 -42.54 -32.30 -36.34
C PRO A 107 -42.31 -33.71 -35.82
N ILE A 108 -41.73 -33.89 -34.62
CA ILE A 108 -42.17 -34.89 -33.62
C ILE A 108 -41.28 -34.87 -32.34
N ARG A 109 -42.01 -34.76 -31.21
CA ARG A 109 -41.75 -35.20 -29.82
C ARG A 109 -40.90 -34.35 -28.87
N LEU A 110 -41.63 -33.57 -28.08
CA LEU A 110 -41.37 -33.25 -26.68
C LEU A 110 -41.11 -34.52 -25.85
N GLU A 111 -39.94 -34.64 -25.25
CA GLU A 111 -39.69 -35.37 -23.99
C GLU A 111 -38.33 -34.91 -23.44
N GLY A 112 -38.25 -34.59 -22.14
CA GLY A 112 -36.97 -34.45 -21.44
C GLY A 112 -36.52 -33.06 -20.99
N GLY A 113 -37.42 -32.13 -20.64
CA GLY A 113 -37.04 -31.01 -19.79
C GLY A 113 -37.11 -31.40 -18.32
N ARG A 114 -35.97 -31.54 -17.62
CA ARG A 114 -35.80 -31.20 -16.18
C ARG A 114 -34.38 -31.48 -15.67
N GLY A 115 -33.75 -30.44 -15.13
CA GLY A 115 -32.85 -30.54 -13.99
C GLY A 115 -31.36 -30.43 -14.31
N LEU A 116 -30.78 -29.26 -14.00
CA LEU A 116 -29.55 -29.11 -13.20
C LEU A 116 -29.18 -27.61 -13.19
N ARG A 117 -29.95 -26.84 -12.42
CA ARG A 117 -29.55 -25.52 -11.93
C ARG A 117 -29.77 -25.54 -10.42
N GLU A 118 -28.79 -26.04 -9.69
CA GLU A 118 -28.65 -25.78 -8.25
C GLU A 118 -27.26 -26.23 -7.78
N GLU A 119 -26.23 -25.42 -8.05
CA GLU A 119 -25.03 -25.43 -7.20
C GLU A 119 -24.31 -24.07 -7.24
N GLN A 120 -24.99 -23.03 -6.76
CA GLN A 120 -24.35 -21.76 -6.37
C GLN A 120 -24.97 -21.28 -5.06
N SER A 121 -24.77 -22.05 -3.98
CA SER A 121 -24.90 -21.55 -2.61
C SER A 121 -24.30 -22.53 -1.62
N LYS A 122 -22.97 -22.48 -1.45
CA LYS A 122 -22.27 -22.99 -0.27
C LYS A 122 -20.83 -22.49 -0.20
N ILE A 123 -20.66 -21.18 -0.04
CA ILE A 123 -19.40 -20.63 0.49
C ILE A 123 -19.68 -19.41 1.36
N HIS A 124 -20.58 -19.54 2.35
CA HIS A 124 -20.65 -18.64 3.51
C HIS A 124 -21.18 -19.42 4.72
N SER A 125 -20.39 -20.36 5.26
CA SER A 125 -20.43 -20.72 6.68
C SER A 125 -19.28 -21.63 7.08
N LYS A 126 -18.36 -21.09 7.89
CA LYS A 126 -17.31 -21.68 8.75
C LYS A 126 -16.20 -20.63 8.77
N LYS A 127 -16.24 -19.66 9.71
CA LYS A 127 -15.88 -19.80 11.13
C LYS A 127 -14.51 -20.44 11.31
#